data_AF-A0A928SUA0-F1
#
_entry.id   AF-A0A928SUA0-F1
#
_cell.length_a   1.000
_cell.length_b   1.000
_cell.length_c   1.000
_cell.angle_alpha   90.00
_cell.angle_beta   90.00
_cell.angle_gamma   90.00
#
_symmetry.space_group_name_H-M   'P 1'
#
loop_
_entity.id
_entity.type
_entity.pdbx_description
1 polymer ?
#
loop_
_entity_poly.entity_id
_entity_poly.type
_entity_poly.pdbx_seq_one_letter_code
_entity_poly.pdbx_strand_id
1 'polypeptide(L)' 'MLARITYVDHEARYGVARTSDGHTVRFHESAVLGGLTTLAVGDEVRISNASVEVVVRRTGRPAA' A
#
# COMPACT_ATOMS: atom_id res chain seq x y z
N MET A 1 2.48 -11.19 -2.58
CA MET A 1 2.41 -11.23 -1.10
C MET A 1 1.42 -10.16 -0.64
N LEU A 2 0.57 -10.44 0.35
CA LEU A 2 -0.32 -9.43 0.92
C LEU A 2 0.38 -8.68 2.05
N ALA A 3 0.20 -7.36 2.10
CA ALA A 3 0.75 -6.50 3.13
C ALA A 3 -0.22 -5.36 3.45
N ARG A 4 -0.27 -4.94 4.70
CA ARG A 4 -1.06 -3.80 5.14
C ARG A 4 -0.21 -2.54 5.21
N ILE A 5 -0.64 -1.46 4.59
CA ILE A 5 0.01 -0.15 4.68
C ILE A 5 -0.02 0.31 6.13
N THR A 6 1.15 0.57 6.69
CA THR A 6 1.31 1.09 8.06
C THR A 6 1.72 2.57 8.06
N TYR A 7 2.30 3.05 6.96
CA TYR A 7 2.78 4.42 6.83
C TYR A 7 2.86 4.84 5.36
N VAL A 8 2.54 6.11 5.08
CA VAL A 8 2.61 6.73 3.76
C VAL A 8 3.18 8.14 3.92
N ASP A 9 4.18 8.47 3.12
CA ASP A 9 4.81 9.79 3.06
C ASP A 9 4.72 10.33 1.64
N HIS A 10 3.83 11.31 1.46
CA HIS A 10 3.59 11.92 0.17
C HIS A 10 4.71 12.90 -0.23
N GLU A 11 5.37 13.53 0.74
CA GLU A 11 6.45 14.49 0.45
C GLU A 11 7.71 13.77 -0.04
N ALA A 12 8.09 12.70 0.65
CA ALA A 12 9.25 11.90 0.32
C ALA A 12 8.92 10.72 -0.62
N ARG A 13 7.67 10.60 -1.08
CA ARG A 13 7.20 9.67 -2.12
C ARG A 13 7.50 8.21 -1.78
N TYR A 14 7.35 7.82 -0.51
CA TYR A 14 7.54 6.45 -0.07
C TYR A 14 6.42 5.97 0.86
N GLY A 15 6.30 4.65 1.01
CA GLY A 15 5.41 4.05 1.97
C GLY A 15 6.02 2.82 2.62
N VAL A 16 5.36 2.37 3.68
CA VAL A 16 5.72 1.17 4.44
C VAL A 16 4.47 0.31 4.57
N ALA A 17 4.62 -0.96 4.24
CA ALA A 17 3.61 -1.97 4.47
C ALA A 17 4.17 -3.11 5.32
N ARG A 18 3.32 -3.72 6.14
CA ARG A 18 3.65 -4.87 6.96
C ARG A 18 2.92 -6.10 6.45
N THR A 19 3.64 -7.16 6.15
CA THR A 19 3.09 -8.44 5.69
C THR A 19 2.43 -9.17 6.85
N SER A 20 1.51 -10.08 6.55
CA SER A 20 0.87 -10.94 7.57
C SER A 20 1.88 -11.79 8.34
N ASP A 21 3.01 -12.12 7.72
CA ASP A 21 4.12 -12.87 8.32
C ASP A 21 5.02 -12.00 9.21
N GLY A 22 4.70 -10.70 9.36
CA GLY A 22 5.43 -9.76 10.22
C GLY A 22 6.61 -9.05 9.56
N HIS A 23 6.86 -9.26 8.27
CA HIS A 23 7.92 -8.55 7.54
C HIS A 23 7.49 -7.13 7.21
N THR A 24 8.44 -6.20 7.25
CA THR A 24 8.22 -4.81 6.84
C THR A 24 8.78 -4.61 5.44
N VAL A 25 7.96 -4.08 4.55
CA VAL A 25 8.29 -3.80 3.15
C VAL A 25 8.19 -2.30 2.91
N ARG A 26 9.29 -1.71 2.45
CA ARG A 26 9.35 -0.33 1.97
C ARG A 26 9.15 -0.29 0.47
N PHE A 27 8.36 0.65 0.00
CA PHE A 27 8.11 0.86 -1.43
C PHE A 27 8.16 2.35 -1.78
N HIS A 28 8.63 2.65 -2.98
CA HIS A 28 8.60 3.99 -3.56
C HIS A 28 7.33 4.17 -4.40
N GLU A 29 6.87 5.41 -4.61
CA GLU A 29 5.66 5.66 -5.40
C GLU A 29 5.73 5.08 -6.80
N SER A 30 6.92 5.05 -7.41
CA SER A 30 7.11 4.50 -8.77
C SER A 30 6.78 3.01 -8.86
N ALA A 31 6.76 2.30 -7.74
CA ALA A 31 6.33 0.91 -7.67
C ALA A 31 4.82 0.77 -7.50
N VAL A 32 4.09 1.85 -7.18
CA VAL A 32 2.65 1.85 -6.93
C VAL A 32 1.91 2.11 -8.23
N LEU A 33 1.16 1.11 -8.70
CA LEU A 33 0.23 1.28 -9.81
C LEU A 33 -0.87 2.26 -9.41
N GLY A 34 -0.92 3.43 -10.06
CA GLY A 34 -1.86 4.51 -9.75
C GLY A 34 -1.30 5.58 -8.80
N GLY A 35 -0.06 5.44 -8.30
CA GLY A 35 0.61 6.41 -7.45
C GLY A 35 0.20 6.37 -5.97
N LEU A 36 0.99 7.02 -5.11
CA LEU A 36 0.79 7.02 -3.65
C LEU A 36 -0.53 7.66 -3.20
N THR A 37 -1.11 8.54 -4.01
CA THR A 37 -2.38 9.22 -3.69
C THR A 37 -3.56 8.26 -3.59
N THR A 38 -3.42 7.04 -4.12
CA THR A 38 -4.43 5.98 -4.05
C THR A 38 -4.30 5.09 -2.82
N LEU A 39 -3.26 5.31 -2.00
CA LEU A 39 -2.94 4.49 -0.83
C LEU A 39 -3.28 5.23 0.47
N ALA A 40 -3.96 4.53 1.38
CA ALA A 40 -4.21 4.97 2.74
C ALA A 40 -3.60 4.01 3.77
N VAL A 41 -3.27 4.53 4.95
CA VAL A 41 -2.87 3.69 6.09
C VAL A 41 -4.02 2.76 6.46
N GLY A 42 -3.71 1.47 6.61
CA GLY A 42 -4.69 0.40 6.83
C GLY A 42 -5.06 -0.37 5.57
N ASP A 43 -4.73 0.13 4.38
CA ASP A 43 -5.02 -0.55 3.12
C ASP A 43 -4.22 -1.86 2.98
N GLU A 44 -4.86 -2.90 2.46
CA GLU A 44 -4.20 -4.12 2.01
C GLU A 44 -3.72 -4.04 0.55
N VAL A 45 -2.41 -4.12 0.37
CA VAL A 45 -1.74 -4.12 -0.93
C VAL A 45 -1.16 -5.48 -1.23
N ARG A 46 -1.11 -5.83 -2.52
CA ARG A 46 -0.37 -6.97 -3.02
C ARG A 46 0.97 -6.50 -3.56
N ILE A 47 2.02 -6.94 -2.88
CA ILE A 47 3.40 -6.70 -3.28
C ILE A 47 3.86 -7.88 -4.13
N SER A 48 4.30 -7.57 -5.35
CA SER A 48 4.97 -8.46 -6.28
C SER A 48 6.42 -8.01 -6.45
N ASN A 49 7.31 -8.89 -6.94
CA ASN A 49 8.76 -8.66 -6.98
C ASN A 49 9.18 -7.35 -7.69
N ALA A 50 8.34 -6.80 -8.58
CA ALA A 50 8.61 -5.58 -9.33
C ALA A 50 7.59 -4.45 -9.11
N SER A 51 6.50 -4.69 -8.36
CA SER A 51 5.38 -3.74 -8.31
C SER A 51 4.53 -3.93 -7.04
N VAL A 52 4.01 -2.82 -6.52
CA VAL A 52 2.98 -2.77 -5.48
C VAL A 52 1.65 -2.48 -6.17
N GLU A 53 0.77 -3.47 -6.15
CA GLU A 53 -0.60 -3.32 -6.64
C GLU A 53 -1.53 -3.14 -5.43
N VAL A 54 -2.37 -2.12 -5.47
CA VAL A 54 -3.37 -1.91 -4.44
C VAL A 54 -4.47 -2.95 -4.63
N VAL A 55 -4.68 -3.83 -3.64
CA VAL A 55 -5.69 -4.90 -3.74
C VAL A 55 -6.94 -4.58 -2.93
N VAL A 56 -7.01 -3.40 -2.31
CA VAL A 56 -8.12 -3.02 -1.45
C VAL A 56 -9.45 -2.92 -2.19
N ARG A 57 -10.22 -4.00 -2.02
CA ARG A 57 -11.66 -3.95 -1.84
C ARG A 57 -11.94 -3.26 -0.52
N ARG A 58 -12.53 -2.07 -0.56
CA ARG A 58 -13.00 -1.32 0.62
C ARG A 58 -13.83 -2.24 1.53
N THR A 59 -13.35 -2.55 2.72
CA THR A 59 -14.22 -2.89 3.85
C THR A 59 -14.47 -1.63 4.66
N GLY A 60 -15.19 -0.68 4.06
CA GLY A 60 -15.60 0.52 4.77
C GLY A 60 -15.97 1.68 3.85
N ARG A 61 -17.28 1.89 3.72
CA ARG A 61 -17.95 3.09 3.21
C ARG A 61 -18.17 3.18 1.67
N PRO A 62 -19.39 2.87 1.19
CA PRO A 62 -19.87 3.48 -0.05
C PRO A 62 -19.85 5.01 0.14
N ALA A 63 -19.34 5.73 -0.86
CA ALA A 63 -19.53 7.17 -0.91
C ALA A 63 -21.04 7.43 -0.95
N ALA A 64 -21.53 8.16 0.06
CA ALA A 64 -22.87 8.72 0.09
C ALA A 64 -22.97 9.90 -0.89
#